data_AF-A0A2R6J369-F1
#
_entry.id   AF-A0A2R6J369-F1
#
_cell.length_a   1.000
_cell.length_b   1.000
_cell.length_c   1.000
_cell.angle_alpha   90.00
_cell.angle_beta   90.00
_cell.angle_gamma   90.00
#
_symmetry.space_group_name_H-M   'P 1'
#
loop_
_entity.id
_entity.type
_entity.pdbx_description
1 polymer ?
#
loop_
_entity_poly.entity_id
_entity_poly.type
_entity_poly.pdbx_seq_one_letter_code
_entity_poly.pdbx_strand_id
1 'polypeptide(L)'
;EEQSTDTGDAAAGTPGAETASEPEPEPPADADADADTDVDLDEVTVEVIEELDDGDGADREAVVSTVAERHGFDPDEVAGALEDAMMSGRAYEPSDGRLKAI
;
A
#
# COMPACT_ATOMS: atom_id res chain seq x y z
N GLU A 1 -48.46 31.59 3.45
CA GLU A 1 -48.55 31.90 2.01
C GLU A 1 -47.72 33.17 1.84
N GLU A 2 -46.71 33.28 0.99
CA GLU A 2 -46.61 32.80 -0.38
C GLU A 2 -45.16 32.40 -0.70
N GLN A 3 -45.04 31.24 -1.35
CA GLN A 3 -43.87 30.82 -2.11
C GLN A 3 -43.92 31.54 -3.46
N SER A 4 -42.81 32.10 -3.91
CA SER A 4 -42.69 32.51 -5.31
C SER A 4 -41.23 32.44 -5.72
N THR A 5 -40.86 31.31 -6.33
CA THR A 5 -39.64 31.18 -7.12
C THR A 5 -40.06 30.84 -8.54
N ASP A 6 -40.06 31.90 -9.34
CA ASP A 6 -40.00 31.91 -10.79
C ASP A 6 -38.72 31.18 -11.24
N THR A 7 -38.86 30.12 -12.03
CA THR A 7 -37.75 29.59 -12.85
C THR A 7 -38.35 28.90 -14.05
N GLY A 8 -38.59 29.68 -15.11
CA GLY A 8 -38.59 29.16 -16.46
C GLY A 8 -37.18 29.23 -17.01
N ASP A 9 -36.63 28.09 -17.43
CA ASP A 9 -35.53 28.08 -18.39
C ASP A 9 -35.63 26.83 -19.26
N ALA A 10 -35.93 27.05 -20.53
CA ALA A 10 -35.93 26.05 -21.57
C ALA A 10 -34.67 26.26 -22.41
N ALA A 11 -33.74 25.31 -22.37
CA ALA A 11 -32.59 25.28 -23.27
C ALA A 11 -32.42 23.89 -23.88
N ALA A 12 -32.70 23.81 -25.17
CA ALA A 12 -32.31 22.73 -26.06
C ALA A 12 -30.80 22.80 -26.36
N GLY A 13 -30.14 21.66 -26.59
CA GLY A 13 -28.76 21.65 -27.12
C GLY A 13 -28.06 20.30 -27.11
N THR A 14 -27.79 19.78 -28.30
CA THR A 14 -27.27 18.46 -28.70
C THR A 14 -25.77 18.19 -28.34
N PRO A 15 -25.16 17.07 -28.76
CA PRO A 15 -24.42 16.11 -27.93
C PRO A 15 -22.89 16.39 -27.84
N GLY A 16 -22.32 16.24 -26.65
CA GLY A 16 -20.89 16.47 -26.40
C GLY A 16 -20.11 15.17 -26.29
N ALA A 17 -19.27 14.93 -27.30
CA ALA A 17 -18.18 13.96 -27.40
C ALA A 17 -17.75 13.25 -26.10
N GLU A 18 -17.94 11.93 -26.05
CA GLU A 18 -17.20 11.05 -25.15
C GLU A 18 -15.73 11.01 -25.61
N THR A 19 -14.93 11.86 -24.99
CA THR A 19 -13.47 11.80 -25.05
C THR A 19 -13.01 10.50 -24.42
N ALA A 20 -12.54 9.58 -25.27
CA ALA A 20 -11.76 8.43 -24.86
C ALA A 20 -10.51 8.93 -24.12
N SER A 21 -10.52 8.83 -22.79
CA SER A 21 -9.31 8.93 -21.99
C SER A 21 -8.49 7.67 -22.23
N GLU A 22 -7.39 7.86 -22.95
CA GLU A 22 -6.32 6.89 -23.16
C GLU A 22 -5.77 6.42 -21.80
N PRO A 23 -5.68 5.12 -21.52
CA PRO A 23 -5.02 4.64 -20.31
C PRO A 23 -3.52 4.92 -20.44
N GLU A 24 -3.00 5.72 -19.51
CA GLU A 24 -1.58 5.92 -19.29
C GLU A 24 -0.94 4.56 -18.96
N PRO A 25 0.16 4.15 -19.61
CA PRO A 25 0.81 2.89 -19.29
C PRO A 25 1.46 3.02 -17.91
N GLU A 26 0.86 2.35 -16.92
CA GLU A 26 1.51 2.05 -15.66
C GLU A 26 2.87 1.38 -15.96
N PRO A 27 3.98 1.82 -15.34
CA PRO A 27 5.23 1.09 -15.48
C PRO A 27 5.00 -0.35 -15.00
N PRO A 28 5.64 -1.36 -15.62
CA PRO A 28 5.66 -2.67 -15.02
C PRO A 28 6.27 -2.47 -13.63
N ALA A 29 5.49 -2.80 -12.59
CA ALA A 29 6.04 -3.13 -11.30
C ALA A 29 6.92 -4.34 -11.56
N ASP A 30 8.20 -4.06 -11.84
CA ASP A 30 9.27 -5.05 -11.96
C ASP A 30 9.53 -5.54 -10.53
N ALA A 31 8.58 -6.32 -10.02
CA ALA A 31 8.72 -7.16 -8.85
C ALA A 31 9.29 -8.51 -9.31
N ASP A 32 10.41 -8.45 -10.04
CA ASP A 32 11.29 -9.60 -10.24
C ASP A 32 12.47 -9.38 -9.28
N ALA A 33 12.17 -9.45 -7.99
CA ALA A 33 13.18 -9.82 -7.01
C ALA A 33 13.30 -11.35 -7.13
N ASP A 34 14.27 -11.81 -7.91
CA ASP A 34 14.74 -13.20 -7.93
C ASP A 34 15.15 -13.61 -6.49
N ALA A 35 14.15 -13.97 -5.67
CA ALA A 35 14.32 -14.63 -4.39
C ALA A 35 14.56 -16.12 -4.67
N ASP A 36 15.82 -16.51 -4.88
CA ASP A 36 16.25 -17.92 -4.95
C ASP A 36 16.15 -18.62 -3.56
N THR A 37 15.51 -17.99 -2.58
CA THR A 37 14.95 -18.61 -1.38
C THR A 37 13.47 -18.86 -1.63
N ASP A 38 12.99 -20.09 -1.40
CA ASP A 38 11.58 -20.53 -1.47
C ASP A 38 10.64 -19.78 -0.48
N VAL A 39 11.03 -18.59 -0.04
CA VAL A 39 10.51 -17.84 1.08
C VAL A 39 10.20 -16.43 0.59
N ASP A 40 8.91 -16.08 0.56
CA ASP A 40 8.44 -14.74 0.23
C ASP A 40 8.86 -13.74 1.32
N LEU A 41 9.69 -12.77 0.96
CA LEU A 41 10.24 -11.79 1.90
C LEU A 41 9.14 -10.92 2.54
N ASP A 42 8.15 -10.51 1.76
CA ASP A 42 6.95 -9.80 2.24
C ASP A 42 6.20 -10.61 3.31
N GLU A 43 6.01 -11.91 3.08
CA GLU A 43 5.27 -12.78 4.00
C GLU A 43 6.05 -12.97 5.30
N VAL A 44 7.36 -13.25 5.20
CA VAL A 44 8.24 -13.35 6.37
C VAL A 44 8.30 -12.05 7.16
N THR A 45 8.36 -10.92 6.47
CA THR A 45 8.41 -9.60 7.12
C THR A 45 7.13 -9.36 7.92
N VAL A 46 5.96 -9.65 7.35
CA VAL A 46 4.68 -9.54 8.04
C VAL A 46 4.58 -10.53 9.21
N GLU A 47 5.06 -11.76 9.06
CA GLU A 47 5.10 -12.77 10.13
C GLU A 47 5.97 -12.28 11.31
N VAL A 48 7.14 -11.69 11.03
CA VAL A 48 8.02 -11.12 12.06
C VAL A 48 7.40 -9.89 12.73
N ILE A 49 6.65 -9.05 12.00
CA ILE A 49 5.90 -7.95 12.62
C ILE A 49 4.89 -8.49 13.64
N GLU A 50 4.14 -9.54 13.32
CA GLU A 50 3.22 -10.16 14.28
C GLU A 50 3.95 -10.79 15.47
N GLU A 51 5.10 -11.43 15.23
CA GLU A 51 5.91 -12.07 16.27
C GLU A 51 6.46 -11.04 17.28
N LEU A 52 6.86 -9.86 16.81
CA LEU A 52 7.42 -8.77 17.61
C LEU A 52 6.36 -7.78 18.15
N ASP A 53 5.10 -7.89 17.74
CA ASP A 53 4.04 -7.01 18.20
C ASP A 53 3.63 -7.33 19.65
N ASP A 54 4.10 -6.52 20.60
CA ASP A 54 3.70 -6.58 22.01
C ASP A 54 2.32 -5.96 22.32
N GLY A 55 1.56 -5.57 21.29
CA GLY A 55 0.23 -4.95 21.37
C GLY A 55 0.20 -3.48 20.95
N ASP A 56 1.35 -2.82 20.85
CA ASP A 56 1.50 -1.42 20.38
C ASP A 56 2.15 -1.35 18.97
N GLY A 57 2.43 -2.49 18.35
CA GLY A 57 3.17 -2.63 17.10
C GLY A 57 4.64 -2.96 17.33
N ALA A 58 5.25 -3.65 16.36
CA ALA A 58 6.66 -3.96 16.30
C ALA A 58 7.50 -2.74 15.88
N ASP A 59 8.75 -2.65 16.34
CA ASP A 59 9.66 -1.60 15.91
C ASP A 59 10.21 -1.90 14.51
N ARG A 60 10.14 -0.91 13.58
CA ARG A 60 10.61 -1.08 12.19
C ARG A 60 12.04 -1.58 12.10
N GLU A 61 12.94 -1.03 12.91
CA GLU A 61 14.36 -1.38 12.87
C GLU A 61 14.57 -2.80 13.43
N ALA A 62 13.83 -3.16 14.49
CA ALA A 62 13.86 -4.51 15.06
C ALA A 62 13.35 -5.58 14.08
N VAL A 63 12.27 -5.31 13.34
CA VAL A 63 11.74 -6.20 12.30
C VAL A 63 12.79 -6.44 11.22
N VAL A 64 13.36 -5.35 10.68
CA VAL A 64 14.39 -5.42 9.64
C VAL A 64 15.61 -6.23 10.09
N SER A 65 16.13 -5.95 11.29
CA SER A 65 17.26 -6.69 11.86
C SER A 65 16.94 -8.17 12.05
N THR A 66 15.74 -8.47 12.56
CA THR A 66 15.32 -9.85 12.86
C THR A 66 15.18 -10.70 11.59
N VAL A 67 14.55 -10.17 10.54
CA VAL A 67 14.41 -10.87 9.26
C VAL A 67 15.78 -11.07 8.60
N ALA A 68 16.60 -10.01 8.57
CA ALA A 68 17.96 -10.07 8.03
C ALA A 68 18.82 -11.12 8.76
N GLU A 69 18.77 -11.17 10.09
CA GLU A 69 19.52 -12.15 10.88
C GLU A 69 18.99 -13.58 10.73
N ARG A 70 17.66 -13.76 10.66
CA ARG A 70 17.01 -15.07 10.64
C ARG A 70 17.11 -15.74 9.27
N HIS A 71 16.99 -14.96 8.20
CA HIS A 71 16.94 -15.47 6.83
C HIS A 71 18.19 -15.11 6.00
N GLY A 72 19.04 -14.23 6.49
CA GLY A 72 20.27 -13.82 5.81
C GLY A 72 20.08 -12.80 4.68
N PHE A 73 18.93 -12.10 4.66
CA PHE A 73 18.67 -11.02 3.70
C PHE A 73 19.41 -9.74 4.06
N ASP A 74 19.64 -8.89 3.05
CA ASP A 74 20.14 -7.54 3.27
C ASP A 74 19.07 -6.68 3.96
N PRO A 75 19.44 -5.89 5.00
CA PRO A 75 18.48 -5.08 5.74
C PRO A 75 17.78 -4.02 4.86
N ASP A 76 18.46 -3.51 3.83
CA ASP A 76 17.86 -2.61 2.84
C ASP A 76 16.80 -3.32 1.98
N GLU A 77 17.00 -4.60 1.64
CA GLU A 77 16.04 -5.41 0.89
C GLU A 77 14.80 -5.71 1.73
N VAL A 78 15.00 -6.06 3.01
CA VAL A 78 13.89 -6.22 3.98
C VAL A 78 13.13 -4.91 4.17
N ALA A 79 13.84 -3.78 4.25
CA ALA A 79 13.20 -2.48 4.37
C ALA A 79 12.34 -2.14 3.14
N GLY A 80 12.78 -2.54 1.94
CA GLY A 80 12.00 -2.43 0.70
C GLY A 80 10.75 -3.32 0.74
N ALA A 81 10.90 -4.61 1.05
CA ALA A 81 9.77 -5.54 1.17
C ALA A 81 8.76 -5.11 2.25
N LEU A 82 9.25 -4.48 3.33
CA LEU A 82 8.39 -3.89 4.35
C LEU A 82 7.56 -2.73 3.79
N GLU A 83 8.17 -1.84 3.00
CA GLU A 83 7.45 -0.75 2.33
C GLU A 83 6.43 -1.28 1.32
N ASP A 84 6.77 -2.34 0.60
CA ASP A 84 5.85 -3.04 -0.31
C ASP A 84 4.68 -3.71 0.43
N ALA A 85 4.93 -4.32 1.58
CA ALA A 85 3.89 -4.87 2.46
C ALA A 85 2.93 -3.78 2.96
N MET A 86 3.44 -2.58 3.27
CA MET A 86 2.62 -1.42 3.65
C MET A 86 1.79 -0.92 2.47
N MET A 87 2.37 -0.81 1.27
CA MET A 87 1.65 -0.41 0.06
C MET A 87 0.57 -1.42 -0.34
N SER A 88 0.86 -2.71 -0.14
CA SER A 88 -0.08 -3.82 -0.36
C SER A 88 -1.18 -3.91 0.70
N GLY A 89 -1.11 -3.11 1.76
CA GLY A 89 -2.08 -3.11 2.86
C GLY A 89 -1.99 -4.34 3.78
N ARG A 90 -0.85 -5.03 3.82
CA ARG A 90 -0.58 -6.14 4.75
C ARG A 90 -0.02 -5.66 6.10
N ALA A 91 0.52 -4.44 6.13
CA ALA A 91 1.00 -3.79 7.34
C ALA A 91 0.51 -2.34 7.41
N TYR A 92 0.33 -1.82 8.63
CA TYR A 92 0.04 -0.42 8.89
C TYR A 92 0.87 0.11 10.06
N GLU A 93 1.12 1.42 10.04
CA GLU A 93 1.87 2.11 11.09
C GLU A 93 0.92 2.93 11.97
N PRO A 94 0.42 2.40 13.10
CA PRO A 94 -0.43 3.17 14.03
C PRO A 94 0.29 4.36 14.68
N SER A 95 1.62 4.34 14.76
CA SER A 95 2.45 5.37 15.37
C SER A 95 3.83 5.35 14.73
N ASP A 96 4.50 6.49 14.61
CA ASP A 96 5.81 6.60 13.93
C ASP A 96 6.79 5.50 14.40
N GLY A 97 7.22 4.66 13.46
CA GLY A 97 8.15 3.55 13.69
C GLY A 97 7.55 2.30 14.34
N ARG A 98 6.22 2.24 14.54
CA ARG A 98 5.51 1.08 15.12
C ARG A 98 4.62 0.45 14.07
N LEU A 99 4.94 -0.77 13.67
CA LEU A 99 4.28 -1.52 12.60
C LEU A 99 3.33 -2.57 13.18
N LYS A 100 2.17 -2.73 12.55
CA LYS A 100 1.23 -3.82 12.83
C LYS A 100 0.83 -4.52 11.55
N ALA A 101 0.76 -5.85 11.63
CA ALA A 101 0.17 -6.66 10.58
C ALA A 101 -1.37 -6.57 10.60
N ILE A 102 -2.00 -6.90 9.47
CA ILE A 102 -3.47 -6.88 9.26
C ILE A 102 -3.97 -8.27 8.90
#